data_AF-A0A0W0ZA67-F1
#
_entry.id   AF-A0A0W0ZA67-F1
#
_cell.length_a   1.000
_cell.length_b   1.000
_cell.length_c   1.000
_cell.angle_alpha   90.00
_cell.angle_beta   90.00
_cell.angle_gamma   90.00
#
_symmetry.space_group_name_H-M   'P 1'
#
loop_
_entity.id
_entity.type
_entity.pdbx_description
1 polymer ?
#
loop_
_entity_poly.entity_id
_entity_poly.type
_entity_poly.pdbx_seq_one_letter_code
_entity_poly.pdbx_strand_id
1 'polypeptide(L)'
;MIRTIFAGLLFIFSAVTFAAACGKALPIHHPNFCSSFKTTATCHCTAKGLPPYVCQNMKLLYGQMVAVYGSLESACAAQRETTPDDCIANWKCYKTGTATQKVDDIYVNCAAVCERF
;
A
#
# COMPACT_ATOMS: atom_id res chain seq x y z
N MET A 1 51.37 -17.97 -22.36
CA MET A 1 50.13 -17.30 -22.80
C MET A 1 49.03 -17.66 -21.81
N ILE A 2 48.79 -16.81 -20.81
CA ILE A 2 47.67 -16.94 -19.89
C ILE A 2 47.25 -15.51 -19.55
N ARG A 3 46.27 -15.01 -20.29
CA ARG A 3 45.63 -13.72 -20.11
C ARG A 3 44.18 -13.98 -20.47
N THR A 4 43.26 -13.38 -19.71
CA THR A 4 41.80 -13.36 -19.90
C THR A 4 40.96 -14.40 -19.16
N ILE A 5 41.04 -14.50 -17.83
CA ILE A 5 39.91 -15.02 -17.04
C ILE A 5 39.76 -14.25 -15.72
N PHE A 6 39.48 -12.94 -15.76
CA PHE A 6 39.10 -12.18 -14.56
C PHE A 6 38.19 -10.97 -14.86
N ALA A 7 37.33 -11.08 -15.88
CA ALA A 7 36.41 -10.00 -16.26
C ALA A 7 34.92 -10.42 -16.25
N GLY A 8 34.57 -11.52 -15.57
CA GLY A 8 33.24 -12.11 -15.59
C GLY A 8 32.39 -11.93 -14.33
N LEU A 9 32.82 -11.15 -13.34
CA LEU A 9 32.22 -11.12 -11.99
C LEU A 9 31.58 -9.78 -11.57
N LEU A 10 31.35 -8.84 -12.48
CA LEU A 10 30.93 -7.47 -12.12
C LEU A 10 29.62 -6.98 -12.77
N PHE A 11 28.70 -7.87 -13.17
CA PHE A 11 27.43 -7.48 -13.81
C PHE A 11 26.17 -8.08 -13.17
N ILE A 12 26.14 -8.31 -11.85
CA ILE A 12 24.94 -8.87 -11.16
C ILE A 12 24.40 -7.99 -10.02
N PHE A 13 24.85 -6.74 -9.90
CA PHE A 13 24.38 -5.84 -8.81
C PHE A 13 23.96 -4.46 -9.30
N SER A 14 23.03 -4.42 -10.26
CA SER A 14 22.40 -3.17 -10.70
C SER A 14 20.88 -3.29 -10.76
N ALA A 15 20.29 -3.92 -9.75
CA ALA A 15 18.92 -3.64 -9.35
C ALA A 15 18.97 -2.96 -7.97
N VAL A 16 19.60 -1.78 -7.93
CA VAL A 16 19.28 -0.81 -6.88
C VAL A 16 17.82 -0.45 -7.08
N THR A 17 16.95 -1.18 -6.39
CA THR A 17 15.56 -0.79 -6.20
C THR A 17 15.60 0.59 -5.57
N PHE A 18 15.34 1.62 -6.37
CA PHE A 18 14.96 2.92 -5.87
C PHE A 18 13.84 2.66 -4.86
N ALA A 19 14.13 2.84 -3.57
CA ALA A 19 13.10 2.95 -2.57
C ALA A 19 12.33 4.22 -2.91
N ALA A 20 11.38 4.11 -3.86
CA ALA A 20 10.41 5.14 -4.11
C ALA A 20 9.74 5.37 -2.77
N ALA A 21 9.93 6.56 -2.19
CA ALA A 21 9.21 6.95 -1.00
C ALA A 21 7.72 6.75 -1.30
N CYS A 22 7.12 5.73 -0.70
CA CYS A 22 5.74 5.37 -1.00
C CYS A 22 4.86 6.57 -0.61
N GLY A 23 4.25 7.19 -1.62
CA GLY A 23 3.42 8.38 -1.44
C GLY A 23 2.16 8.10 -0.62
N LYS A 24 1.38 9.14 -0.35
CA LYS A 24 0.04 9.01 0.22
C LYS A 24 -0.99 8.76 -0.87
N ALA A 25 -2.03 8.00 -0.52
CA ALA A 25 -3.17 7.82 -1.41
C ALA A 25 -3.94 9.13 -1.57
N LEU A 26 -4.63 9.28 -2.71
CA LEU A 26 -5.58 10.37 -2.92
C LEU A 26 -6.75 10.28 -1.91
N PRO A 27 -7.49 11.39 -1.68
CA PRO A 27 -8.68 11.37 -0.83
C PRO A 27 -9.78 10.42 -1.33
N ILE A 28 -10.62 9.90 -0.42
CA ILE A 28 -11.63 8.87 -0.73
C ILE A 28 -12.75 9.29 -1.71
N HIS A 29 -12.93 10.59 -1.92
CA HIS A 29 -13.92 11.15 -2.86
C HIS A 29 -13.34 11.34 -4.28
N HIS A 30 -12.03 11.18 -4.45
CA HIS A 30 -11.39 11.40 -5.72
C HIS A 30 -11.66 10.21 -6.67
N PRO A 31 -11.97 10.44 -7.97
CA PRO A 31 -12.30 9.36 -8.90
C PRO A 31 -11.17 8.32 -9.06
N ASN A 32 -9.92 8.77 -8.95
CA ASN A 32 -8.73 7.90 -9.02
C ASN A 32 -8.29 7.33 -7.65
N PHE A 33 -9.13 7.43 -6.61
CA PHE A 33 -8.82 6.90 -5.27
C PHE A 33 -8.41 5.43 -5.32
N CYS A 34 -9.22 4.56 -5.95
CA CYS A 34 -8.98 3.12 -5.98
C CYS A 34 -7.60 2.75 -6.54
N SER A 35 -7.23 3.35 -7.68
CA SER A 35 -5.93 3.12 -8.31
C SER A 35 -4.77 3.65 -7.47
N SER A 36 -4.93 4.86 -6.92
CA SER A 36 -3.93 5.49 -6.06
C SER A 36 -3.70 4.68 -4.78
N PHE A 37 -4.78 4.30 -4.09
CA PHE A 37 -4.72 3.53 -2.86
C PHE A 37 -4.07 2.17 -3.07
N LYS A 38 -4.46 1.41 -4.11
CA LYS A 38 -3.85 0.12 -4.45
C LYS A 38 -2.35 0.24 -4.70
N THR A 39 -1.94 1.27 -5.43
CA THR A 39 -0.52 1.54 -5.72
C THR A 39 0.25 1.85 -4.44
N THR A 40 -0.26 2.76 -3.61
CA THR A 40 0.33 3.12 -2.32
C THR A 40 0.41 1.93 -1.37
N ALA A 41 -0.68 1.17 -1.22
CA ALA A 41 -0.73 -0.01 -0.34
C ALA A 41 0.25 -1.10 -0.80
N THR A 42 0.35 -1.35 -2.11
CA THR A 42 1.32 -2.29 -2.68
C THR A 42 2.75 -1.85 -2.40
N CYS A 43 3.04 -0.56 -2.58
CA CYS A 43 4.36 0.02 -2.33
C CYS A 43 4.76 -0.18 -0.85
N HIS A 44 3.91 0.24 0.09
CA HIS A 44 4.18 0.10 1.53
C HIS A 44 4.28 -1.37 1.96
N CYS A 45 3.46 -2.24 1.40
CA CYS A 45 3.53 -3.68 1.64
C CYS A 45 4.89 -4.25 1.21
N THR A 46 5.37 -3.88 0.02
CA THR A 46 6.67 -4.32 -0.51
C THR A 46 7.82 -3.74 0.31
N ALA A 47 7.72 -2.48 0.73
CA ALA A 47 8.69 -1.82 1.61
C ALA A 47 8.80 -2.50 2.99
N LYS A 48 7.71 -3.11 3.48
CA LYS A 48 7.68 -3.93 4.69
C LYS A 48 8.23 -5.36 4.49
N GLY A 49 8.67 -5.70 3.29
CA GLY A 49 9.29 -6.99 2.97
C GLY A 49 8.29 -8.14 2.84
N LEU A 50 6.99 -7.86 2.65
CA LEU A 50 6.01 -8.91 2.41
C LEU A 50 6.15 -9.50 1.00
N PRO A 51 5.76 -10.77 0.79
CA PRO A 51 5.83 -11.40 -0.51
C PRO A 51 5.00 -10.64 -1.57
N PRO A 52 5.50 -10.51 -2.83
CA PRO A 52 4.79 -9.78 -3.88
C PRO A 52 3.36 -10.27 -4.13
N TYR A 53 3.12 -11.58 -4.01
CA TYR A 53 1.79 -12.16 -4.20
C TYR A 53 0.75 -11.69 -3.16
N VAL A 54 1.20 -11.33 -1.94
CA VAL A 54 0.35 -10.72 -0.91
C VAL A 54 0.11 -9.26 -1.26
N CYS A 55 1.17 -8.52 -1.59
CA CYS A 55 1.10 -7.08 -1.83
C CYS A 55 0.26 -6.70 -3.06
N GLN A 56 0.24 -7.53 -4.10
CA GLN A 56 -0.54 -7.27 -5.31
C GLN A 56 -2.03 -7.61 -5.16
N ASN A 57 -2.39 -8.38 -4.13
CA ASN A 57 -3.76 -8.82 -3.88
C ASN A 57 -4.33 -8.12 -2.64
N MET A 58 -5.17 -7.11 -2.84
CA MET A 58 -5.70 -6.28 -1.75
C MET A 58 -6.52 -7.08 -0.74
N LYS A 59 -7.20 -8.16 -1.16
CA LYS A 59 -7.91 -9.06 -0.24
C LYS A 59 -6.94 -9.79 0.68
N LEU A 60 -5.86 -10.34 0.13
CA LEU A 60 -4.83 -11.02 0.93
C LEU A 60 -4.06 -10.04 1.81
N LEU A 61 -3.74 -8.86 1.31
CA LEU A 61 -3.10 -7.81 2.09
C LEU A 61 -3.96 -7.38 3.29
N TYR A 62 -5.24 -7.09 3.06
CA TYR A 62 -6.19 -6.79 4.14
C TYR A 62 -6.31 -7.95 5.12
N GLY A 63 -6.46 -9.18 4.61
CA GLY A 63 -6.54 -10.38 5.43
C GLY A 63 -5.30 -10.56 6.31
N GLN A 64 -4.11 -10.35 5.75
CA GLN A 64 -2.84 -10.41 6.48
C GLN A 64 -2.75 -9.31 7.54
N MET A 65 -3.17 -8.07 7.23
CA MET A 65 -3.20 -6.99 8.21
C MET A 65 -4.09 -7.35 9.41
N VAL A 66 -5.32 -7.81 9.14
CA VAL A 66 -6.26 -8.19 10.20
C VAL A 66 -5.80 -9.45 10.94
N ALA A 67 -5.16 -10.41 10.26
CA ALA A 67 -4.63 -11.60 10.91
C ALA A 67 -3.48 -11.29 11.88
N VAL A 68 -2.60 -10.34 11.53
CA VAL A 68 -1.46 -9.96 12.37
C VAL A 68 -1.88 -9.08 13.55
N TYR A 69 -2.79 -8.13 13.32
CA TYR A 69 -3.16 -7.11 14.32
C TYR A 69 -4.53 -7.33 14.97
N GLY A 70 -5.28 -8.36 14.57
CA GLY A 70 -6.60 -8.73 15.10
C GLY A 70 -7.77 -7.94 14.50
N SER A 71 -7.58 -6.67 14.16
CA SER A 71 -8.61 -5.83 13.53
C SER A 71 -7.99 -4.79 12.59
N LEU A 72 -8.85 -4.15 11.77
CA LEU A 72 -8.43 -3.05 10.92
C LEU A 72 -7.98 -1.85 11.76
N GLU A 73 -8.72 -1.55 12.83
CA GLU A 73 -8.44 -0.45 13.75
C GLU A 73 -7.06 -0.59 14.40
N SER A 74 -6.75 -1.79 14.92
CA SER A 74 -5.43 -2.09 15.50
C SER A 74 -4.32 -2.04 14.46
N ALA A 75 -4.57 -2.55 13.25
CA ALA A 75 -3.60 -2.48 12.17
C ALA A 75 -3.31 -1.01 11.79
N CYS A 76 -4.34 -0.19 11.66
CA CYS A 76 -4.24 1.23 11.34
C CYS A 76 -3.60 2.05 12.47
N ALA A 77 -3.84 1.70 13.72
CA ALA A 77 -3.17 2.31 14.88
C ALA A 77 -1.66 2.03 14.92
N ALA A 78 -1.21 0.91 14.34
CA ALA A 78 0.19 0.54 14.24
C ALA A 78 0.92 1.15 13.03
N GLN A 79 0.20 1.77 12.08
CA GLN A 79 0.80 2.44 10.92
C GLN A 79 1.39 3.80 11.31
N ARG A 80 2.51 4.15 10.69
CA ARG A 80 3.21 5.44 10.91
C ARG A 80 3.10 6.37 9.70
N GLU A 81 2.67 5.84 8.58
CA GLU A 81 2.69 6.48 7.26
C GLU A 81 1.42 7.34 7.01
N THR A 82 0.38 7.13 7.81
CA THR A 82 -0.92 7.79 7.74
C THR A 82 -1.54 7.90 9.14
N THR A 83 -2.57 8.74 9.29
CA THR A 83 -3.36 8.75 10.53
C THR A 83 -4.22 7.48 10.61
N PRO A 84 -4.58 7.01 11.82
CA PRO A 84 -5.49 5.88 11.99
C PRO A 84 -6.85 6.11 11.31
N ASP A 85 -7.41 7.31 11.43
CA ASP A 85 -8.71 7.66 10.86
C ASP A 85 -8.68 7.60 9.32
N ASP A 86 -7.63 8.16 8.70
CA ASP A 86 -7.44 8.08 7.24
C ASP A 86 -7.26 6.63 6.78
N CYS A 87 -6.47 5.84 7.52
CA CYS A 87 -6.26 4.43 7.20
C CYS A 87 -7.57 3.65 7.21
N ILE A 88 -8.37 3.81 8.27
CA ILE A 88 -9.66 3.15 8.42
C ILE A 88 -10.62 3.61 7.32
N ALA A 89 -10.70 4.91 7.07
CA ALA A 89 -11.57 5.47 6.04
C ALA A 89 -11.19 4.96 4.64
N ASN A 90 -9.89 4.91 4.32
CA ASN A 90 -9.41 4.42 3.04
C ASN A 90 -9.76 2.94 2.83
N TRP A 91 -9.51 2.08 3.82
CA TRP A 91 -9.82 0.65 3.71
C TRP A 91 -11.33 0.38 3.66
N LYS A 92 -12.13 1.11 4.47
CA LYS A 92 -13.59 1.01 4.41
C LYS A 92 -14.11 1.47 3.05
N CYS A 93 -13.67 2.62 2.54
CA CYS A 93 -14.02 3.09 1.21
C CYS A 93 -13.66 2.06 0.14
N TYR A 94 -12.43 1.52 0.18
CA TYR A 94 -11.96 0.54 -0.79
C TYR A 94 -12.83 -0.72 -0.82
N LYS A 95 -13.16 -1.26 0.35
CA LYS A 95 -13.83 -2.55 0.51
C LYS A 95 -15.36 -2.48 0.38
N THR A 96 -15.97 -1.51 1.05
CA THR A 96 -17.43 -1.43 1.19
C THR A 96 -18.04 -0.29 0.39
N GLY A 97 -17.23 0.67 -0.07
CA GLY A 97 -17.71 1.92 -0.65
C GLY A 97 -18.32 2.86 0.37
N THR A 98 -18.12 2.61 1.67
CA THR A 98 -18.75 3.39 2.75
C THR A 98 -17.71 3.88 3.74
N ALA A 99 -17.34 5.15 3.61
CA ALA A 99 -16.49 5.85 4.57
C ALA A 99 -16.70 7.35 4.48
N THR A 100 -16.39 8.03 5.57
CA THR A 100 -16.28 9.48 5.64
C THR A 100 -14.87 9.81 6.09
N GLN A 101 -14.24 10.77 5.42
CA GLN A 101 -12.90 11.27 5.73
C GLN A 101 -13.00 12.77 5.99
N LYS A 102 -12.22 13.28 6.95
CA LYS A 102 -12.05 14.73 7.12
C LYS A 102 -10.91 15.19 6.22
N VAL A 103 -11.21 16.05 5.26
CA VAL A 103 -10.19 16.71 4.41
C VAL A 103 -10.31 18.20 4.71
N ASP A 104 -9.25 18.77 5.28
CA ASP A 104 -9.23 20.11 5.88
C ASP A 104 -10.33 20.27 6.95
N ASP A 105 -11.36 21.08 6.70
CA ASP A 105 -12.50 21.29 7.60
C ASP A 105 -13.83 20.73 7.06
N ILE A 106 -13.77 19.90 6.01
CA ILE A 106 -14.94 19.33 5.36
C ILE A 106 -14.93 17.80 5.49
N TYR A 107 -16.11 17.22 5.71
CA TYR A 107 -16.32 15.79 5.65
C TYR A 107 -16.67 15.37 4.23
N VAL A 108 -15.87 14.48 3.65
CA VAL A 108 -16.08 13.92 2.32
C VAL A 108 -16.45 12.45 2.41
N ASN A 109 -17.30 11.99 1.49
CA ASN A 109 -17.73 10.60 1.43
C ASN A 109 -16.97 9.85 0.34
N CYS A 110 -16.89 8.53 0.51
CA CYS A 110 -16.34 7.63 -0.48
C CYS A 110 -17.06 7.80 -1.83
N ALA A 111 -16.31 7.98 -2.92
CA ALA A 111 -16.89 8.15 -4.25
C ALA A 111 -17.53 6.87 -4.79
N ALA A 112 -16.86 5.73 -4.61
CA ALA A 112 -17.31 4.43 -5.09
C ALA A 112 -16.59 3.29 -4.34
N VAL A 113 -17.21 2.10 -4.34
CA VAL A 113 -16.54 0.87 -3.91
C VAL A 113 -15.48 0.47 -4.94
N CYS A 114 -14.28 0.12 -4.48
CA CYS A 114 -13.19 -0.29 -5.36
C CYS A 114 -13.22 -1.80 -5.63
N GLU A 115 -13.18 -2.61 -4.57
CA GLU A 115 -13.20 -4.08 -4.66
C GLU A 115 -13.95 -4.66 -3.43
N ARG A 116 -14.98 -5.49 -3.65
CA ARG A 116 -15.72 -6.16 -2.57
C ARG A 116 -15.11 -7.52 -2.25
N PHE A 117 -14.77 -7.78 -1.00
CA PHE A 117 -14.24 -9.09 -0.56
C PHE A 117 -14.45 -9.40 0.92
#